data_AF-A0A953SGL0-F1
#
_entry.id   AF-A0A953SGL0-F1
#
_cell.length_a   1.000
_cell.length_b   1.000
_cell.length_c   1.000
_cell.angle_alpha   90.00
_cell.angle_beta   90.00
_cell.angle_gamma   90.00
#
_symmetry.space_group_name_H-M   'P 1'
#
loop_
_entity.id
_entity.type
_entity.pdbx_description
1 polymer ?
#
loop_
_entity_poly.entity_id
_entity_poly.type
_entity_poly.pdbx_seq_one_letter_code
_entity_poly.pdbx_strand_id
1 'polypeptide(L)'
;MDTATLLSDRARAIDASGIRRVFELASTLLDPINLSIGQPDFPVPTALKKAAVDAINNDQNGYTLTQGSPALRERIAAHLKKDVGWGCALKPGGDGPGVTVTSGTSGALHLAFLSLLSPGDEIVIQDPYFVSYPELATMCGAKAVLCDTYPDFRLTAERVEGMITERTKAVLYCSPSNPSGVALSESECRDLLDLCRSKGVLLIADEIYDEFAFSNARTQPAVGDPKKLRCPSPARFAGSEEDVLLIRGFGKTYGCTGWRLGYAAGPAPVIGAMAKLQQYTFVCAPSPLQASA
;
A
#
# COMPACT_ATOMS: atom_id res chain seq x y z
N MET A 1 20.39 -35.46 8.25
CA MET A 1 19.22 -34.72 8.76
C MET A 1 18.61 -34.00 7.59
N ASP A 2 17.35 -34.26 7.27
CA ASP A 2 16.67 -33.55 6.19
C ASP A 2 16.15 -32.19 6.71
N THR A 3 16.83 -31.11 6.35
CA THR A 3 16.48 -29.75 6.78
C THR A 3 15.15 -29.27 6.19
N ALA A 4 14.65 -29.88 5.11
CA ALA A 4 13.35 -29.54 4.53
C ALA A 4 12.21 -29.87 5.50
N THR A 5 12.38 -30.88 6.36
CA THR A 5 11.41 -31.24 7.42
C THR A 5 11.28 -30.18 8.52
N LEU A 6 12.27 -29.30 8.67
CA LEU A 6 12.30 -28.24 9.68
C LEU A 6 11.59 -26.94 9.22
N LEU A 7 11.24 -26.83 7.94
CA LEU A 7 10.56 -25.65 7.41
C LEU A 7 9.15 -25.52 7.98
N SER A 8 8.75 -24.31 8.36
CA SER A 8 7.36 -24.03 8.76
C SER A 8 6.40 -24.25 7.60
N ASP A 9 5.15 -24.64 7.90
CA ASP A 9 4.13 -24.86 6.87
C ASP A 9 3.89 -23.62 6.00
N ARG A 10 3.93 -22.43 6.60
CA ARG A 10 3.86 -21.16 5.87
C ARG A 10 4.97 -21.00 4.83
N ALA A 11 6.20 -21.38 5.16
CA ALA A 11 7.33 -21.28 4.24
C ALA A 11 7.21 -22.31 3.09
N ARG A 12 6.57 -23.45 3.33
CA ARG A 12 6.27 -24.46 2.30
C ARG A 12 5.08 -24.08 1.42
N ALA A 13 4.13 -23.31 1.94
CA ALA A 13 2.90 -22.95 1.26
C ALA A 13 3.05 -21.83 0.22
N ILE A 14 4.23 -21.19 0.14
CA ILE A 14 4.47 -20.03 -0.73
C ILE A 14 5.54 -20.39 -1.74
N ASP A 15 5.19 -20.21 -3.01
CA ASP A 15 6.11 -20.40 -4.12
C ASP A 15 6.98 -19.16 -4.36
N ALA A 16 8.17 -19.39 -4.94
CA ALA A 16 8.97 -18.29 -5.46
C ALA A 16 8.20 -17.57 -6.58
N SER A 17 8.09 -16.24 -6.47
CA SER A 17 7.40 -15.40 -7.45
C SER A 17 7.87 -15.69 -8.88
N GLY A 18 6.92 -15.96 -9.79
CA GLY A 18 7.21 -16.16 -11.22
C GLY A 18 7.96 -14.99 -11.85
N ILE A 19 7.72 -13.75 -11.39
CA ILE A 19 8.44 -12.55 -11.82
C ILE A 19 9.94 -12.67 -11.49
N ARG A 20 10.27 -13.18 -10.30
CA ARG A 20 11.67 -13.39 -9.89
C ARG A 20 12.33 -14.51 -10.70
N ARG A 21 11.59 -15.58 -11.02
CA ARG A 21 12.09 -16.66 -11.90
C ARG A 21 12.41 -16.10 -13.30
N VAL A 22 11.54 -15.26 -13.86
CA VAL A 22 11.80 -14.58 -15.15
C VAL A 22 13.02 -13.65 -15.07
N PHE A 23 13.20 -12.92 -13.97
CA PHE A 23 14.39 -12.09 -13.76
C PHE A 23 15.69 -12.90 -13.74
N GLU A 24 15.70 -14.01 -12.99
CA GLU A 24 16.86 -14.89 -12.91
C GLU A 24 17.21 -15.47 -14.29
N LEU A 25 16.21 -15.91 -15.05
CA LEU A 25 16.39 -16.33 -16.44
C LEU A 25 16.95 -15.20 -17.31
N ALA A 26 16.38 -14.00 -17.21
CA ALA A 26 16.81 -12.84 -17.99
C ALA A 26 18.24 -12.40 -17.68
N SER A 27 18.74 -12.62 -16.45
CA SER A 27 20.12 -12.29 -16.07
C SER A 27 21.19 -13.05 -16.86
N THR A 28 20.82 -14.17 -17.49
CA THR A 28 21.70 -14.98 -18.33
C THR A 28 21.67 -14.57 -19.81
N LEU A 29 20.75 -13.68 -20.21
CA LEU A 29 20.63 -13.21 -21.58
C LEU A 29 21.65 -12.10 -21.86
N LEU A 30 22.23 -12.13 -23.06
CA LEU A 30 23.08 -11.05 -23.55
C LEU A 30 22.17 -9.95 -24.14
N ASP A 31 22.19 -8.76 -23.54
CA ASP A 31 21.43 -7.56 -23.95
C ASP A 31 19.90 -7.75 -24.11
N PRO A 32 19.17 -8.19 -23.06
CA PRO A 32 17.73 -8.39 -23.16
C PRO A 32 16.94 -7.07 -23.11
N ILE A 33 15.88 -6.96 -23.93
CA ILE A 33 14.85 -5.94 -23.76
C ILE A 33 13.97 -6.35 -22.57
N ASN A 34 14.12 -5.65 -21.43
CA ASN A 34 13.39 -5.98 -20.21
C ASN A 34 12.09 -5.17 -20.07
N LEU A 35 10.95 -5.84 -20.27
CA LEU A 35 9.60 -5.28 -20.06
C LEU A 35 8.88 -5.87 -18.84
N SER A 36 9.62 -6.57 -17.95
CA SER A 36 9.01 -7.31 -16.83
C SER A 36 8.98 -6.53 -15.51
N ILE A 37 9.78 -5.46 -15.38
CA ILE A 37 9.93 -4.73 -14.12
C ILE A 37 9.13 -3.44 -14.15
N GLY A 38 8.15 -3.33 -13.26
CA GLY A 38 7.43 -2.08 -13.00
C GLY A 38 8.27 -1.07 -12.19
N GLN A 39 9.49 -0.75 -12.60
CA GLN A 39 10.29 0.31 -11.99
C GLN A 39 10.38 1.50 -12.93
N PRO A 40 10.32 2.73 -12.41
CA PRO A 40 10.62 3.90 -13.22
C PRO A 40 12.02 3.84 -13.85
N ASP A 41 12.13 4.30 -15.09
CA ASP A 41 13.37 4.47 -15.85
C ASP A 41 14.02 5.85 -15.61
N PHE A 42 13.25 6.81 -15.09
CA PHE A 42 13.75 8.14 -14.77
C PHE A 42 14.56 8.19 -13.46
N PRO A 43 15.56 9.08 -13.37
CA PRO A 43 16.40 9.20 -12.18
C PRO A 43 15.65 9.86 -11.01
N VAL A 44 16.07 9.52 -9.78
CA VAL A 44 15.58 10.21 -8.57
C VAL A 44 15.87 11.72 -8.67
N PRO A 45 14.90 12.60 -8.32
CA PRO A 45 15.09 14.06 -8.34
C PRO A 45 16.31 14.52 -7.53
N THR A 46 17.05 15.51 -8.06
CA THR A 46 18.28 16.01 -7.45
C THR A 46 18.08 16.52 -6.02
N ALA A 47 16.95 17.18 -5.74
CA ALA A 47 16.63 17.68 -4.40
C ALA A 47 16.55 16.54 -3.36
N LEU A 48 15.92 15.43 -3.73
CA LEU A 48 15.81 14.23 -2.88
C LEU A 48 17.19 13.62 -2.64
N LYS A 49 17.99 13.47 -3.69
CA LYS A 49 19.38 12.96 -3.59
C LYS A 49 20.21 13.81 -2.64
N LYS A 50 20.15 15.13 -2.80
CA LYS A 50 20.90 16.07 -1.95
C LYS A 50 20.47 15.94 -0.49
N ALA A 51 19.17 15.94 -0.20
CA ALA A 51 18.67 15.80 1.16
C ALA A 51 19.10 14.48 1.82
N ALA A 52 19.10 13.36 1.07
CA ALA A 52 19.60 12.08 1.57
C ALA A 52 21.12 12.11 1.85
N VAL A 53 21.92 12.70 0.94
CA VAL A 53 23.38 12.87 1.13
C VAL A 53 23.67 13.79 2.31
N ASP A 54 22.94 14.88 2.45
CA ASP A 54 23.08 15.81 3.58
C ASP A 54 22.73 15.11 4.91
N ALA A 55 21.69 14.28 4.94
CA ALA A 55 21.33 13.50 6.13
C ALA A 55 22.44 12.48 6.50
N ILE A 56 23.05 11.84 5.50
CA ILE A 56 24.20 10.94 5.70
C ILE A 56 25.41 11.71 6.24
N ASN A 57 25.76 12.84 5.62
CA ASN A 57 26.90 13.67 6.04
C ASN A 57 26.73 14.29 7.43
N ASN A 58 25.48 14.43 7.90
CA ASN A 58 25.14 14.92 9.23
C ASN A 58 24.87 13.78 10.24
N ASP A 59 25.36 12.56 9.97
CA ASP A 59 25.27 11.40 10.87
C ASP A 59 23.84 11.03 11.32
N GLN A 60 22.83 11.23 10.47
CA GLN A 60 21.45 10.79 10.75
C GLN A 60 21.26 9.27 10.57
N ASN A 61 22.12 8.48 11.22
CA ASN A 61 22.23 7.03 11.08
C ASN A 61 21.52 6.21 12.18
N GLY A 62 20.99 6.87 13.21
CA GLY A 62 20.27 6.22 14.31
C GLY A 62 18.85 5.78 13.96
N TYR A 63 18.23 5.02 14.86
CA TYR A 63 16.81 4.66 14.75
C TYR A 63 15.93 5.90 14.85
N THR A 64 14.96 6.04 13.94
CA THR A 64 13.85 6.97 14.14
C THR A 64 12.81 6.35 15.06
N LEU A 65 11.79 7.12 15.45
CA LEU A 65 10.56 6.53 15.95
C LEU A 65 10.05 5.47 14.97
N THR A 66 9.50 4.37 15.48
CA THR A 66 8.99 3.27 14.65
C THR A 66 7.98 3.76 13.62
N GLN A 67 7.10 4.70 13.98
CA GLN A 67 6.10 5.26 13.07
C GLN A 67 6.69 6.16 11.99
N GLY A 68 7.98 6.51 12.08
CA GLY A 68 8.66 7.49 11.24
C GLY A 68 9.00 8.79 11.97
N SER A 69 9.91 9.55 11.39
CA SER A 69 10.36 10.83 11.92
C SER A 69 9.19 11.80 12.08
N PRO A 70 9.16 12.63 13.15
CA PRO A 70 8.09 13.62 13.33
C PRO A 70 7.90 14.52 12.11
N ALA A 71 9.00 15.03 11.55
CA ALA A 71 8.97 15.93 10.39
C ALA A 71 8.31 15.28 9.15
N LEU A 72 8.61 14.01 8.86
CA LEU A 72 8.00 13.32 7.72
C LEU A 72 6.52 13.03 7.98
N ARG A 73 6.16 12.60 9.19
CA ARG A 73 4.75 12.35 9.53
C ARG A 73 3.90 13.61 9.47
N GLU A 74 4.43 14.75 9.91
CA GLU A 74 3.78 16.06 9.78
C GLU A 74 3.54 16.43 8.30
N ARG A 75 4.54 16.22 7.44
CA ARG A 75 4.42 16.46 5.99
C ARG A 75 3.37 15.56 5.34
N ILE A 76 3.36 14.27 5.69
CA ILE A 76 2.36 13.31 5.19
C ILE A 76 0.97 13.72 5.69
N ALA A 77 0.81 14.04 6.96
CA ALA A 77 -0.48 14.47 7.51
C ALA A 77 -0.99 15.76 6.84
N ALA A 78 -0.12 16.74 6.60
CA ALA A 78 -0.47 17.96 5.87
C ALA A 78 -0.87 17.67 4.40
N HIS A 79 -0.14 16.75 3.74
CA HIS A 79 -0.48 16.31 2.39
C HIS A 79 -1.85 15.61 2.35
N LEU A 80 -2.10 14.68 3.27
CA LEU A 80 -3.39 13.98 3.37
C LEU A 80 -4.53 14.94 3.70
N LYS A 81 -4.31 15.92 4.59
CA LYS A 81 -5.33 16.94 4.89
C LYS A 81 -5.70 17.73 3.63
N LYS A 82 -4.72 18.10 2.81
CA LYS A 82 -4.95 18.83 1.55
C LYS A 82 -5.57 17.96 0.46
N ASP A 83 -5.15 16.71 0.32
CA ASP A 83 -5.58 15.84 -0.77
C ASP A 83 -6.93 15.16 -0.47
N VAL A 84 -7.03 14.53 0.70
CA VAL A 84 -8.15 13.66 1.09
C VAL A 84 -8.97 14.19 2.27
N GLY A 85 -8.56 15.30 2.89
CA GLY A 85 -9.32 15.94 3.97
C GLY A 85 -9.05 15.37 5.37
N TRP A 86 -8.24 14.33 5.49
CA TRP A 86 -7.97 13.64 6.76
C TRP A 86 -7.11 14.47 7.71
N GLY A 87 -7.59 14.65 8.94
CA GLY A 87 -6.82 15.26 10.04
C GLY A 87 -6.08 14.20 10.85
N CYS A 88 -4.92 13.75 10.39
CA CYS A 88 -4.22 12.63 11.02
C CYS A 88 -3.68 12.96 12.42
N ALA A 89 -3.92 12.07 13.38
CA ALA A 89 -3.33 12.09 14.70
C ALA A 89 -1.84 11.71 14.64
N LEU A 90 -0.97 12.62 15.09
CA LEU A 90 0.48 12.40 15.13
C LEU A 90 0.98 11.77 16.45
N LYS A 91 0.09 11.62 17.42
CA LYS A 91 0.38 10.98 18.71
C LYS A 91 -0.56 9.80 18.93
N PRO A 92 -0.09 8.71 19.57
CA PRO A 92 -0.98 7.63 19.99
C PRO A 92 -2.15 8.16 20.83
N GLY A 93 -3.37 7.68 20.55
CA GLY A 93 -4.58 8.08 21.27
C GLY A 93 -5.09 9.49 20.97
N GLY A 94 -4.55 10.17 19.96
CA GLY A 94 -5.12 11.44 19.47
C GLY A 94 -6.39 11.22 18.64
N ASP A 95 -7.19 12.27 18.50
CA ASP A 95 -8.42 12.26 17.71
C ASP A 95 -8.10 12.24 16.20
N GLY A 96 -8.73 11.33 15.45
CA GLY A 96 -8.60 11.18 14.00
C GLY A 96 -7.80 9.95 13.54
N PRO A 97 -7.62 9.77 12.22
CA PRO A 97 -6.89 8.62 11.67
C PRO A 97 -5.41 8.65 12.04
N GLY A 98 -4.80 7.47 12.18
CA GLY A 98 -3.35 7.36 12.38
C GLY A 98 -2.56 7.51 11.07
N VAL A 99 -1.26 7.73 11.19
CA VAL A 99 -0.30 7.65 10.08
C VAL A 99 0.99 6.96 10.52
N THR A 100 1.52 6.06 9.68
CA THR A 100 2.81 5.40 9.92
C THR A 100 3.62 5.29 8.63
N VAL A 101 4.91 5.57 8.72
CA VAL A 101 5.92 5.39 7.67
C VAL A 101 6.38 3.93 7.69
N THR A 102 6.54 3.33 6.52
CA THR A 102 6.83 1.90 6.35
C THR A 102 7.97 1.67 5.34
N SER A 103 8.51 0.45 5.30
CA SER A 103 9.56 0.04 4.36
C SER A 103 9.01 -0.15 2.93
N GLY A 104 8.56 0.96 2.33
CA GLY A 104 7.78 1.00 1.10
C GLY A 104 6.34 0.51 1.31
N THR A 105 5.51 0.63 0.27
CA THR A 105 4.12 0.14 0.32
C THR A 105 4.02 -1.36 0.53
N SER A 106 5.01 -2.14 0.09
CA SER A 106 5.12 -3.57 0.42
C SER A 106 5.19 -3.83 1.93
N GLY A 107 5.90 -2.97 2.68
CA GLY A 107 5.93 -3.04 4.14
C GLY A 107 4.59 -2.67 4.77
N ALA A 108 3.90 -1.65 4.22
CA ALA A 108 2.55 -1.29 4.65
C ALA A 108 1.55 -2.44 4.43
N LEU A 109 1.56 -3.06 3.25
CA LEU A 109 0.70 -4.21 2.92
C LEU A 109 0.99 -5.38 3.87
N HIS A 110 2.27 -5.73 4.07
CA HIS A 110 2.64 -6.81 4.97
C HIS A 110 2.14 -6.57 6.40
N LEU A 111 2.33 -5.36 6.93
CA LEU A 111 1.85 -5.00 8.27
C LEU A 111 0.33 -4.94 8.36
N ALA A 112 -0.35 -4.48 7.31
CA ALA A 112 -1.81 -4.47 7.25
C ALA A 112 -2.37 -5.90 7.37
N PHE A 113 -1.83 -6.84 6.59
CA PHE A 113 -2.27 -8.23 6.61
C PHE A 113 -1.99 -8.89 7.97
N LEU A 114 -0.81 -8.67 8.56
CA LEU A 114 -0.50 -9.17 9.91
C LEU A 114 -1.36 -8.53 11.01
N SER A 115 -1.83 -7.29 10.80
CA SER A 115 -2.65 -6.59 11.78
C SER A 115 -4.11 -7.00 11.74
N LEU A 116 -4.61 -7.38 10.55
CA LEU A 116 -6.04 -7.59 10.30
C LEU A 116 -6.44 -9.06 10.27
N LEU A 117 -5.55 -9.95 9.84
CA LEU A 117 -5.90 -11.34 9.51
C LEU A 117 -5.35 -12.33 10.52
N SER A 118 -6.23 -13.23 10.97
CA SER A 118 -5.92 -14.44 11.73
C SER A 118 -6.09 -15.69 10.86
N PRO A 119 -5.58 -16.87 11.30
CA PRO A 119 -5.84 -18.12 10.59
C PRO A 119 -7.34 -18.37 10.38
N GLY A 120 -7.73 -18.66 9.14
CA GLY A 120 -9.12 -18.87 8.75
C GLY A 120 -9.91 -17.61 8.36
N ASP A 121 -9.39 -16.40 8.61
CA ASP A 121 -10.01 -15.17 8.11
C ASP A 121 -9.96 -15.08 6.58
N GLU A 122 -10.81 -14.24 6.00
CA GLU A 122 -10.91 -14.01 4.57
C GLU A 122 -10.57 -12.55 4.22
N ILE A 123 -9.94 -12.36 3.06
CA ILE A 123 -9.75 -11.05 2.43
C ILE A 123 -10.13 -11.14 0.96
N VAL A 124 -11.00 -10.24 0.49
CA VAL A 124 -11.38 -10.19 -0.93
C VAL A 124 -10.33 -9.39 -1.69
N ILE A 125 -9.83 -9.95 -2.79
CA ILE A 125 -8.76 -9.36 -3.61
C ILE A 125 -9.19 -9.40 -5.08
N GLN A 126 -8.98 -8.31 -5.83
CA GLN A 126 -9.21 -8.29 -7.27
C GLN A 126 -8.30 -9.29 -8.03
N ASP A 127 -8.82 -9.96 -9.07
CA ASP A 127 -8.06 -10.76 -10.03
C ASP A 127 -8.23 -10.15 -11.43
N PRO A 128 -7.14 -9.67 -12.07
CA PRO A 128 -5.72 -9.85 -11.72
C PRO A 128 -5.21 -8.93 -10.60
N TYR A 129 -4.19 -9.41 -9.88
CA TYR A 129 -3.61 -8.78 -8.70
C TYR A 129 -2.10 -8.52 -8.81
N PHE A 130 -1.60 -7.62 -7.96
CA PHE A 130 -0.18 -7.58 -7.66
C PHE A 130 0.22 -8.86 -6.91
N VAL A 131 1.28 -9.51 -7.42
CA VAL A 131 1.71 -10.87 -7.07
C VAL A 131 1.80 -11.17 -5.57
N SER A 132 2.00 -10.16 -4.71
CA SER A 132 2.12 -10.40 -3.27
C SER A 132 0.80 -10.62 -2.55
N TYR A 133 -0.34 -10.12 -3.05
CA TYR A 133 -1.56 -10.02 -2.22
C TYR A 133 -2.04 -11.39 -1.71
N PRO A 134 -2.18 -12.44 -2.54
CA PRO A 134 -2.61 -13.74 -2.02
C PRO A 134 -1.57 -14.37 -1.09
N GLU A 135 -0.28 -14.22 -1.41
CA GLU A 135 0.81 -14.78 -0.58
C GLU A 135 0.89 -14.13 0.80
N LEU A 136 0.58 -12.83 0.90
CA LEU A 136 0.44 -12.16 2.19
C LEU A 136 -0.70 -12.76 3.02
N ALA A 137 -1.84 -13.12 2.40
CA ALA A 137 -2.93 -13.79 3.11
C ALA A 137 -2.50 -15.20 3.57
N THR A 138 -1.86 -15.98 2.70
CA THR A 138 -1.27 -17.29 3.02
C THR A 138 -0.30 -17.19 4.19
N MET A 139 0.54 -16.15 4.26
CA MET A 139 1.44 -15.92 5.40
C MET A 139 0.74 -15.71 6.74
N CYS A 140 -0.48 -15.19 6.73
CA CYS A 140 -1.31 -15.04 7.92
C CYS A 140 -2.12 -16.30 8.25
N GLY A 141 -2.08 -17.35 7.41
CA GLY A 141 -2.99 -18.49 7.49
C GLY A 141 -4.43 -18.14 7.08
N ALA A 142 -4.62 -17.00 6.41
CA ALA A 142 -5.89 -16.50 5.94
C ALA A 142 -6.14 -16.91 4.48
N LYS A 143 -7.38 -16.78 4.03
CA LYS A 143 -7.81 -17.10 2.68
C LYS A 143 -7.96 -15.84 1.84
N ALA A 144 -7.25 -15.78 0.72
CA ALA A 144 -7.52 -14.83 -0.35
C ALA A 144 -8.77 -15.30 -1.13
N VAL A 145 -9.84 -14.51 -1.10
CA VAL A 145 -11.04 -14.71 -1.93
C VAL A 145 -10.88 -13.85 -3.17
N LEU A 146 -10.56 -14.49 -4.29
CA LEU A 146 -10.26 -13.80 -5.54
C LEU A 146 -11.55 -13.41 -6.26
N CYS A 147 -11.69 -12.12 -6.55
CA CYS A 147 -12.80 -11.55 -7.32
C CYS A 147 -12.41 -11.45 -8.79
N ASP A 148 -13.05 -12.24 -9.64
CA ASP A 148 -12.86 -12.19 -11.09
C ASP A 148 -13.32 -10.83 -11.63
N THR A 149 -12.38 -10.06 -12.19
CA THR A 149 -12.67 -8.74 -12.78
C THR A 149 -12.61 -8.73 -14.31
N TYR A 150 -12.50 -9.88 -14.98
CA TYR A 150 -12.41 -9.92 -16.44
C TYR A 150 -13.75 -9.58 -17.11
N PRO A 151 -13.74 -9.04 -18.34
CA PRO A 151 -12.57 -8.61 -19.11
C PRO A 151 -12.17 -7.14 -18.92
N ASP A 152 -12.94 -6.37 -18.13
CA ASP A 152 -12.74 -4.92 -17.97
C ASP A 152 -11.76 -4.53 -16.85
N PHE A 153 -11.37 -5.52 -16.03
CA PHE A 153 -10.48 -5.41 -14.87
C PHE A 153 -10.97 -4.46 -13.78
N ARG A 154 -12.28 -4.23 -13.70
CA ARG A 154 -12.91 -3.33 -12.72
C ARG A 154 -13.39 -4.10 -11.51
N LEU A 155 -12.89 -3.74 -10.33
CA LEU A 155 -13.46 -4.23 -9.07
C LEU A 155 -14.66 -3.34 -8.72
N THR A 156 -15.88 -3.89 -8.81
CA THR A 156 -17.11 -3.16 -8.48
C THR A 156 -17.75 -3.73 -7.21
N ALA A 157 -18.57 -2.93 -6.53
CA ALA A 157 -19.31 -3.38 -5.35
C ALA A 157 -20.20 -4.60 -5.67
N GLU A 158 -20.88 -4.59 -6.82
CA GLU A 158 -21.72 -5.70 -7.27
C GLU A 158 -20.96 -7.03 -7.35
N ARG A 159 -19.73 -7.02 -7.91
CA ARG A 159 -18.90 -8.23 -8.00
C ARG A 159 -18.42 -8.72 -6.63
N VAL A 160 -18.21 -7.80 -5.69
CA VAL A 160 -17.66 -8.08 -4.36
C VAL A 160 -18.73 -8.51 -3.35
N GLU A 161 -19.97 -8.01 -3.47
CA GLU A 161 -20.99 -8.15 -2.42
C GLU A 161 -21.22 -9.61 -1.99
N GLY A 162 -21.40 -10.51 -2.95
CA GLY A 162 -21.66 -11.93 -2.68
C GLY A 162 -20.45 -12.71 -2.16
N MET A 163 -19.26 -12.11 -2.18
CA MET A 163 -18.01 -12.73 -1.72
C MET A 163 -17.72 -12.43 -0.25
N ILE A 164 -18.36 -11.42 0.33
CA ILE A 164 -18.16 -11.03 1.72
C ILE A 164 -18.94 -11.99 2.63
N THR A 165 -18.21 -12.62 3.55
CA THR A 165 -18.74 -13.52 4.58
C THR A 165 -18.45 -12.98 5.98
N GLU A 166 -18.96 -13.64 7.03
CA GLU A 166 -18.62 -13.33 8.42
C GLU A 166 -17.11 -13.45 8.74
N ARG A 167 -16.36 -14.19 7.92
CA ARG A 167 -14.90 -14.32 8.06
C ARG A 167 -14.13 -13.24 7.33
N THR A 168 -14.79 -12.47 6.46
CA THR A 168 -14.13 -11.41 5.69
C THR A 168 -13.75 -10.25 6.61
N LYS A 169 -12.47 -9.85 6.58
CA LYS A 169 -11.97 -8.71 7.35
C LYS A 169 -11.76 -7.46 6.51
N ALA A 170 -11.44 -7.65 5.23
CA ALA A 170 -11.16 -6.55 4.34
C ALA A 170 -11.46 -6.89 2.87
N VAL A 171 -11.65 -5.83 2.09
CA VAL A 171 -11.58 -5.83 0.63
C VAL A 171 -10.35 -5.03 0.24
N LEU A 172 -9.50 -5.58 -0.62
CA LEU A 172 -8.27 -4.94 -1.10
C LEU A 172 -8.34 -4.74 -2.61
N TYR A 173 -8.03 -3.52 -3.03
CA TYR A 173 -7.88 -3.16 -4.44
C TYR A 173 -6.66 -2.28 -4.67
N CYS A 174 -6.23 -2.20 -5.94
CA CYS A 174 -5.15 -1.32 -6.39
C CYS A 174 -5.67 -0.46 -7.54
N SER A 175 -5.59 0.87 -7.40
CA SER A 175 -6.04 1.81 -8.43
C SER A 175 -5.14 3.06 -8.45
N PRO A 176 -4.48 3.37 -9.58
CA PRO A 176 -4.39 2.57 -10.80
C PRO A 176 -3.78 1.18 -10.56
N SER A 177 -4.34 0.16 -11.21
CA SER A 177 -4.04 -1.24 -10.93
C SER A 177 -2.72 -1.70 -11.53
N ASN A 178 -1.99 -2.52 -10.79
CA ASN A 178 -0.99 -3.45 -11.32
C ASN A 178 -1.58 -4.87 -11.25
N PRO A 179 -1.77 -5.58 -12.38
CA PRO A 179 -1.11 -5.35 -13.68
C PRO A 179 -1.95 -4.62 -14.75
N SER A 180 -3.24 -4.38 -14.55
CA SER A 180 -4.13 -3.98 -15.67
C SER A 180 -4.02 -2.51 -16.10
N GLY A 181 -3.48 -1.63 -15.25
CA GLY A 181 -3.44 -0.19 -15.47
C GLY A 181 -4.80 0.51 -15.27
N VAL A 182 -5.86 -0.23 -14.94
CA VAL A 182 -7.21 0.33 -14.76
C VAL A 182 -7.27 1.22 -13.52
N ALA A 183 -7.91 2.38 -13.68
CA ALA A 183 -8.30 3.26 -12.58
C ALA A 183 -9.81 3.19 -12.37
N LEU A 184 -10.24 3.01 -11.12
CA LEU A 184 -11.67 3.06 -10.77
C LEU A 184 -12.21 4.48 -10.92
N SER A 185 -13.49 4.59 -11.25
CA SER A 185 -14.23 5.84 -11.30
C SER A 185 -14.62 6.30 -9.89
N GLU A 186 -15.08 7.54 -9.78
CA GLU A 186 -15.60 8.05 -8.50
C GLU A 186 -16.80 7.27 -7.99
N SER A 187 -17.73 6.87 -8.88
CA SER A 187 -18.90 6.08 -8.47
C SER A 187 -18.48 4.71 -7.97
N GLU A 188 -17.55 4.03 -8.64
CA GLU A 188 -17.09 2.71 -8.20
C GLU A 188 -16.34 2.78 -6.87
N CYS A 189 -15.51 3.81 -6.66
CA CYS A 189 -14.89 4.05 -5.36
C CYS A 189 -15.93 4.32 -4.26
N ARG A 190 -17.01 5.06 -4.59
CA ARG A 190 -18.10 5.37 -3.64
C ARG A 190 -18.85 4.10 -3.26
N ASP A 191 -19.26 3.32 -4.26
CA ASP A 191 -20.04 2.10 -4.11
C ASP A 191 -19.26 1.04 -3.32
N LEU A 192 -17.96 0.87 -3.60
CA LEU A 192 -17.10 -0.04 -2.83
C LEU A 192 -16.98 0.39 -1.36
N LEU A 193 -16.80 1.69 -1.10
CA LEU A 193 -16.75 2.22 0.26
C LEU A 193 -18.07 2.01 1.01
N ASP A 194 -19.20 2.28 0.35
CA ASP A 194 -20.53 2.06 0.95
C ASP A 194 -20.81 0.58 1.21
N LEU A 195 -20.42 -0.31 0.31
CA LEU A 195 -20.50 -1.75 0.53
C LEU A 195 -19.68 -2.17 1.75
N CYS A 196 -18.40 -1.77 1.82
CA CYS A 196 -17.52 -2.13 2.92
C CYS A 196 -18.07 -1.65 4.28
N ARG A 197 -18.56 -0.41 4.32
CA ARG A 197 -19.27 0.15 5.49
C ARG A 197 -20.47 -0.68 5.89
N SER A 198 -21.34 -1.01 4.93
CA SER A 198 -22.58 -1.76 5.20
C SER A 198 -22.31 -3.17 5.73
N LYS A 199 -21.19 -3.78 5.35
CA LYS A 199 -20.79 -5.13 5.77
C LYS A 199 -19.84 -5.13 6.97
N GLY A 200 -19.40 -3.96 7.44
CA GLY A 200 -18.47 -3.83 8.57
C GLY A 200 -17.07 -4.38 8.28
N VAL A 201 -16.59 -4.29 7.03
CA VAL A 201 -15.25 -4.73 6.61
C VAL A 201 -14.40 -3.54 6.17
N LEU A 202 -13.08 -3.63 6.33
CA LEU A 202 -12.17 -2.55 5.99
C LEU A 202 -11.90 -2.49 4.47
N LEU A 203 -11.86 -1.31 3.88
CA LEU A 203 -11.40 -1.12 2.50
C LEU A 203 -9.91 -0.75 2.50
N ILE A 204 -9.06 -1.60 1.94
CA ILE A 204 -7.63 -1.31 1.76
C ILE A 204 -7.40 -0.78 0.35
N ALA A 205 -6.94 0.46 0.26
CA ALA A 205 -6.66 1.16 -0.99
C ALA A 205 -5.14 1.22 -1.23
N ASP A 206 -4.62 0.34 -2.11
CA ASP A 206 -3.24 0.43 -2.58
C ASP A 206 -3.15 1.44 -3.74
N GLU A 207 -2.73 2.65 -3.40
CA GLU A 207 -2.69 3.81 -4.29
C GLU A 207 -1.26 4.21 -4.65
N ILE A 208 -0.32 3.26 -4.69
CA ILE A 208 1.09 3.53 -5.06
C ILE A 208 1.25 4.16 -6.47
N TYR A 209 0.25 4.05 -7.33
CA TYR A 209 0.25 4.62 -8.69
C TYR A 209 -0.65 5.86 -8.85
N ASP A 210 -1.21 6.45 -7.78
CA ASP A 210 -2.19 7.55 -7.90
C ASP A 210 -1.66 8.76 -8.70
N GLU A 211 -0.37 9.08 -8.55
CA GLU A 211 0.30 10.15 -9.29
C GLU A 211 0.60 9.79 -10.76
N PHE A 212 0.45 8.53 -11.17
CA PHE A 212 0.63 8.07 -12.56
C PHE A 212 -0.66 7.99 -13.38
N ALA A 213 -1.81 8.33 -12.79
CA ALA A 213 -3.07 8.34 -13.53
C ALA A 213 -3.00 9.30 -14.73
N PHE A 214 -3.42 8.82 -15.90
CA PHE A 214 -3.56 9.64 -17.10
C PHE A 214 -4.62 10.73 -16.92
N SER A 215 -4.56 11.78 -17.73
CA SER A 215 -5.42 12.96 -17.59
C SER A 215 -6.92 12.62 -17.62
N ASN A 216 -7.33 11.68 -18.46
CA ASN A 216 -8.72 11.21 -18.56
C ASN A 216 -9.20 10.38 -17.35
N ALA A 217 -8.26 9.80 -16.58
CA ALA A 217 -8.56 9.05 -15.36
C ALA A 217 -8.58 9.95 -14.11
N ARG A 218 -8.22 11.23 -14.23
CA ARG A 218 -8.26 12.20 -13.13
C ARG A 218 -9.58 12.95 -13.13
N THR A 219 -10.57 12.40 -12.45
CA THR A 219 -11.92 12.99 -12.44
C THR A 219 -12.29 13.61 -11.10
N GLN A 220 -11.67 13.16 -10.00
CA GLN A 220 -12.03 13.58 -8.66
C GLN A 220 -11.19 14.78 -8.20
N PRO A 221 -11.79 15.88 -7.72
CA PRO A 221 -11.04 17.00 -7.15
C PRO A 221 -10.37 16.62 -5.81
N ALA A 222 -9.19 17.17 -5.55
CA ALA A 222 -8.59 17.15 -4.21
C ALA A 222 -9.42 18.01 -3.24
N VAL A 223 -9.56 17.57 -1.99
CA VAL A 223 -10.42 18.24 -0.99
C VAL A 223 -10.01 19.70 -0.74
N GLY A 224 -8.70 19.96 -0.61
CA GLY A 224 -8.15 21.30 -0.35
C GLY A 224 -7.85 22.12 -1.60
N ASP A 225 -8.09 21.59 -2.80
CA ASP A 225 -7.89 22.31 -4.06
C ASP A 225 -8.82 21.75 -5.16
N PRO A 226 -10.06 22.27 -5.29
CA PRO A 226 -11.05 21.78 -6.24
C PRO A 226 -10.63 21.86 -7.71
N LYS A 227 -9.59 22.66 -8.03
CA LYS A 227 -9.06 22.77 -9.40
C LYS A 227 -8.06 21.66 -9.73
N LYS A 228 -7.53 20.96 -8.71
CA LYS A 228 -6.56 19.89 -8.89
C LYS A 228 -7.30 18.55 -8.97
N LEU A 229 -7.48 18.05 -10.18
CA LEU A 229 -8.04 16.73 -10.42
C LEU A 229 -7.02 15.62 -10.11
N ARG A 230 -7.50 14.55 -9.49
CA ARG A 230 -6.73 13.40 -9.00
C ARG A 230 -7.38 12.11 -9.48
N CYS A 231 -6.63 11.02 -9.44
CA CYS A 231 -7.20 9.68 -9.57
C CYS A 231 -8.27 9.50 -8.49
N PRO A 232 -9.47 8.98 -8.81
CA PRO A 232 -10.51 8.71 -7.82
C PRO A 232 -9.99 7.84 -6.68
N SER A 233 -10.42 8.20 -5.47
CA SER A 233 -10.05 7.51 -4.24
C SER A 233 -11.24 7.51 -3.26
N PRO A 234 -11.53 6.39 -2.59
CA PRO A 234 -12.52 6.33 -1.53
C PRO A 234 -12.12 7.21 -0.34
N ALA A 235 -10.83 7.48 -0.15
CA ALA A 235 -10.32 8.33 0.93
C ALA A 235 -10.79 9.80 0.82
N ARG A 236 -11.25 10.24 -0.35
CA ARG A 236 -11.78 11.62 -0.53
C ARG A 236 -13.25 11.76 -0.16
N PHE A 237 -13.95 10.68 0.17
CA PHE A 237 -15.33 10.76 0.65
C PHE A 237 -15.36 11.06 2.16
N ALA A 238 -16.40 11.77 2.60
CA ALA A 238 -16.56 12.15 3.99
C ALA A 238 -16.63 10.92 4.92
N GLY A 239 -15.92 11.01 6.06
CA GLY A 239 -15.85 9.96 7.07
C GLY A 239 -15.10 8.70 6.63
N SER A 240 -14.43 8.72 5.46
CA SER A 240 -13.72 7.53 4.94
C SER A 240 -12.52 7.13 5.78
N GLU A 241 -12.01 8.03 6.62
CA GLU A 241 -10.91 7.78 7.55
C GLU A 241 -11.18 6.66 8.58
N GLU A 242 -12.45 6.28 8.79
CA GLU A 242 -12.86 5.20 9.69
C GLU A 242 -12.94 3.82 8.99
N ASP A 243 -13.00 3.80 7.66
CA ASP A 243 -13.28 2.59 6.88
C ASP A 243 -12.19 2.26 5.85
N VAL A 244 -11.30 3.22 5.58
CA VAL A 244 -10.26 3.08 4.55
C VAL A 244 -8.88 3.02 5.19
N LEU A 245 -8.13 1.96 4.88
CA LEU A 245 -6.68 1.94 5.04
C LEU A 245 -6.02 2.36 3.72
N LEU A 246 -5.57 3.60 3.67
CA LEU A 246 -4.89 4.18 2.53
C LEU A 246 -3.40 3.84 2.57
N ILE A 247 -2.89 3.24 1.49
CA ILE A 247 -1.47 2.91 1.34
C ILE A 247 -0.91 3.65 0.12
N ARG A 248 0.13 4.45 0.34
CA ARG A 248 0.84 5.20 -0.71
C ARG A 248 2.33 5.20 -0.46
N GLY A 249 3.12 5.63 -1.44
CA GLY A 249 4.55 5.70 -1.25
C GLY A 249 5.30 6.48 -2.32
N PHE A 250 6.62 6.51 -2.14
CA PHE A 250 7.51 7.41 -2.87
C PHE A 250 8.17 6.71 -4.06
N GLY A 251 8.30 5.39 -3.99
CA GLY A 251 9.16 4.61 -4.87
C GLY A 251 8.80 4.72 -6.36
N LYS A 252 7.51 4.79 -6.70
CA LYS A 252 7.09 5.00 -8.09
C LYS A 252 7.16 6.49 -8.43
N THR A 253 6.45 7.32 -7.68
CA THR A 253 6.29 8.77 -7.92
C THR A 253 7.61 9.50 -8.15
N TYR A 254 8.66 9.13 -7.42
CA TYR A 254 9.96 9.80 -7.46
C TYR A 254 11.11 8.94 -7.99
N GLY A 255 10.82 7.79 -8.60
CA GLY A 255 11.87 6.93 -9.18
C GLY A 255 12.81 6.31 -8.14
N CYS A 256 12.39 6.23 -6.89
CA CYS A 256 13.21 5.81 -5.75
C CYS A 256 12.77 4.43 -5.20
N THR A 257 12.44 3.47 -6.06
CA THR A 257 11.95 2.14 -5.67
C THR A 257 12.86 1.42 -4.66
N GLY A 258 14.18 1.59 -4.81
CA GLY A 258 15.20 1.04 -3.90
C GLY A 258 15.33 1.76 -2.56
N TRP A 259 14.71 2.93 -2.37
CA TRP A 259 14.80 3.71 -1.12
C TRP A 259 13.86 3.19 -0.04
N ARG A 260 12.93 2.31 -0.41
CA ARG A 260 12.05 1.58 0.51
C ARG A 260 11.30 2.52 1.47
N LEU A 261 10.67 3.54 0.90
CA LEU A 261 9.86 4.49 1.66
C LEU A 261 8.41 4.50 1.19
N GLY A 262 7.49 4.37 2.13
CA GLY A 262 6.04 4.42 1.93
C GLY A 262 5.33 4.77 3.24
N TYR A 263 4.01 4.85 3.20
CA TYR A 263 3.21 5.10 4.39
C TYR A 263 1.83 4.46 4.29
N ALA A 264 1.22 4.28 5.45
CA ALA A 264 -0.19 3.94 5.59
C ALA A 264 -0.88 4.96 6.51
N ALA A 265 -2.13 5.27 6.20
CA ALA A 265 -3.00 6.09 7.02
C ALA A 265 -4.42 5.49 7.04
N GLY A 266 -5.16 5.69 8.13
CA GLY A 266 -6.50 5.13 8.28
C GLY A 266 -6.87 4.96 9.75
N PRO A 267 -7.78 4.02 10.09
CA PRO A 267 -8.28 3.86 11.45
C PRO A 267 -7.17 3.73 12.48
N ALA A 268 -7.21 4.57 13.53
CA ALA A 268 -6.16 4.63 14.54
C ALA A 268 -5.83 3.27 15.20
N PRO A 269 -6.82 2.39 15.52
CA PRO A 269 -6.52 1.05 16.04
C PRO A 269 -5.68 0.19 15.07
N VAL A 270 -5.97 0.26 13.77
CA VAL A 270 -5.26 -0.50 12.73
C VAL A 270 -3.83 0.03 12.60
N ILE A 271 -3.66 1.35 12.48
CA ILE A 271 -2.33 1.97 12.39
C ILE A 271 -1.50 1.72 13.65
N GLY A 272 -2.12 1.74 14.84
CA GLY A 272 -1.46 1.40 16.10
C GLY A 272 -0.95 -0.05 16.12
N ALA A 273 -1.76 -1.00 15.63
CA ALA A 273 -1.34 -2.40 15.49
C ALA A 273 -0.19 -2.57 14.49
N MET A 274 -0.26 -1.90 13.33
CA MET A 274 0.81 -1.90 12.33
C MET A 274 2.12 -1.36 12.91
N ALA A 275 2.06 -0.23 13.62
CA ALA A 275 3.22 0.35 14.28
C ALA A 275 3.82 -0.59 15.34
N LYS A 276 2.98 -1.27 16.13
CA LYS A 276 3.43 -2.26 17.11
C LYS A 276 4.14 -3.45 16.44
N LEU A 277 3.59 -3.99 15.36
CA LEU A 277 4.20 -5.09 14.61
C LEU A 277 5.47 -4.66 13.85
N GLN A 278 5.55 -3.39 13.43
CA GLN A 278 6.73 -2.84 12.77
C GLN A 278 7.98 -2.93 13.67
N GLN A 279 7.83 -2.81 14.99
CA GLN A 279 8.92 -2.94 15.97
C GLN A 279 9.66 -4.28 15.88
N TYR A 280 8.96 -5.34 15.48
CA TYR A 280 9.47 -6.72 15.45
C TYR A 280 9.73 -7.24 14.05
N THR A 281 9.58 -6.40 13.02
CA THR A 281 9.83 -6.77 11.63
C THR A 281 11.04 -6.00 11.09
N PHE A 282 10.87 -4.73 10.74
CA PHE A 282 11.93 -3.89 10.17
C PHE A 282 12.28 -2.66 11.01
N VAL A 283 11.73 -2.55 12.23
CA VAL A 283 12.01 -1.53 13.25
C VAL A 283 11.55 -0.12 12.87
N CYS A 284 12.09 0.46 11.81
CA CYS A 284 11.69 1.73 11.21
C CYS A 284 12.13 1.82 9.75
N ALA A 285 11.59 2.77 8.99
CA ALA A 285 12.10 3.05 7.64
C ALA A 285 13.52 3.67 7.70
N PRO A 286 14.34 3.58 6.63
CA PRO A 286 15.71 4.08 6.64
C PRO A 286 15.80 5.59 6.97
N SER A 287 16.46 5.93 8.09
CA SER A 287 16.48 7.28 8.66
C SER A 287 16.91 8.37 7.65
N PRO A 288 18.05 8.26 6.94
CA PRO A 288 18.48 9.32 6.02
C PRO A 288 17.49 9.57 4.87
N LEU A 289 16.75 8.53 4.47
CA LEU A 289 15.81 8.62 3.36
C LEU A 289 14.49 9.26 3.80
N GLN A 290 14.14 9.16 5.08
CA GLN A 290 12.99 9.88 5.63
C GLN A 290 13.19 11.41 5.61
N ALA A 291 14.44 11.89 5.74
CA ALA A 291 14.75 13.32 5.68
C ALA A 291 14.58 13.93 4.27
N SER A 292 14.61 13.08 3.24
CA SER A 292 14.51 13.50 1.84
C SER A 292 13.10 13.60 1.29
N ALA A 293 12.10 13.09 2.04
CA ALA A 293 10.75 12.79 1.57
C ALA A 293 9.69 13.83 1.96
#